data_AF-A0A2V1C5U5-F1
#
_entry.id   AF-A0A2V1C5U5-F1
#
_cell.length_a   1.000
_cell.length_b   1.000
_cell.length_c   1.000
_cell.angle_alpha   90.00
_cell.angle_beta   90.00
_cell.angle_gamma   90.00
#
_symmetry.space_group_name_H-M   'P 1'
#
loop_
_entity.id
_entity.type
_entity.pdbx_description
1 polymer ?
#
loop_
_entity_poly.entity_id
_entity_poly.type
_entity_poly.pdbx_seq_one_letter_code
_entity_poly.pdbx_strand_id
1 'polypeptide(L)'
;GYKVISQPSRFFKVGRVFKVLWTEPFGNDSDDETGSVIPSRYGEKAYTKIRRFVVVRAQKRYSLCIMLNTYNGKGTSKDQIDKDNYAAVYPVGGDPKACDDYGLSKRPFPIHVEDPKEQISPMSRLNFGRIYTVEHNIKVLKFGRIPDSELERLREYYIQSI
;
A
#
# COMPACT_ATOMS: atom_id res chain seq x y z
N GLY A 1 1.13 12.75 13.72
CA GLY A 1 1.04 13.55 12.48
C GLY A 1 2.12 13.15 11.49
N TYR A 2 1.98 13.56 10.22
CA TYR A 2 2.93 13.29 9.15
C TYR A 2 4.26 14.02 9.39
N LYS A 3 5.39 13.33 9.21
CA LYS A 3 6.72 13.90 9.44
C LYS A 3 7.79 13.20 8.60
N VAL A 4 8.88 13.91 8.31
CA VAL A 4 10.10 13.28 7.77
C VAL A 4 10.73 12.45 8.88
N ILE A 5 11.16 11.23 8.56
CA ILE A 5 11.73 10.31 9.55
C ILE A 5 13.21 10.62 9.76
N SER A 6 13.62 10.89 11.00
CA SER A 6 15.02 11.23 11.35
C SER A 6 16.00 10.07 11.14
N GLN A 7 15.56 8.82 11.35
CA GLN A 7 16.35 7.60 11.19
C GLN A 7 15.70 6.67 10.15
N PRO A 8 15.77 7.00 8.85
CA PRO A 8 15.00 6.33 7.81
C PRO A 8 15.33 4.84 7.70
N SER A 9 16.61 4.44 7.85
CA SER A 9 17.03 3.03 7.81
C SER A 9 16.43 2.16 8.93
N ARG A 10 16.02 2.76 10.04
CA ARG A 10 15.31 2.04 11.12
C ARG A 10 13.81 1.94 10.89
N PHE A 11 13.24 2.86 10.12
CA PHE A 11 11.80 2.93 9.86
C PHE A 11 11.41 2.20 8.59
N PHE A 12 12.04 2.50 7.45
CA PHE A 12 11.75 1.95 6.14
C PHE A 12 12.41 0.58 5.96
N LYS A 13 11.97 -0.39 6.77
CA LYS A 13 12.37 -1.80 6.68
C LYS A 13 11.30 -2.58 5.93
N VAL A 14 11.68 -3.71 5.34
CA VAL A 14 10.75 -4.65 4.69
C VAL A 14 9.58 -4.97 5.64
N GLY A 15 8.36 -4.96 5.10
CA GLY A 15 7.11 -5.16 5.84
C GLY A 15 6.58 -3.89 6.54
N ARG A 16 7.32 -2.78 6.55
CA ARG A 16 6.83 -1.53 7.15
C ARG A 16 5.63 -1.00 6.38
N VAL A 17 4.53 -0.70 7.09
CA VAL A 17 3.34 -0.03 6.55
C VAL A 17 3.29 1.42 7.01
N PHE A 18 3.14 2.34 6.07
CA PHE A 18 3.06 3.78 6.34
C PHE A 18 2.08 4.48 5.39
N LYS A 19 1.55 5.63 5.84
CA LYS A 19 0.74 6.54 5.04
C LYS A 19 1.60 7.68 4.51
N VAL A 20 1.26 8.18 3.32
CA VAL A 20 1.93 9.32 2.69
C VAL A 20 0.94 10.07 1.81
N LEU A 21 1.11 11.39 1.69
CA LEU A 21 0.44 12.16 0.64
C LEU A 21 1.12 11.83 -0.70
N TRP A 22 0.37 11.23 -1.62
CA TRP A 22 0.90 10.73 -2.88
C TRP A 22 0.22 11.43 -4.04
N THR A 23 1.03 11.86 -5.01
CA THR A 23 0.58 12.53 -6.23
C THR A 23 0.95 11.68 -7.43
N GLU A 24 -0.02 11.44 -8.31
CA GLU A 24 0.15 10.70 -9.56
C GLU A 24 -0.42 11.52 -10.73
N PRO A 25 0.02 11.25 -11.98
CA PRO A 25 -0.65 11.78 -13.15
C PRO A 25 -2.15 11.45 -13.12
N PHE A 26 -3.00 12.42 -13.45
CA PHE A 26 -4.43 12.19 -13.61
C PHE A 26 -4.67 11.33 -14.86
N GLY A 27 -5.44 10.25 -14.73
CA GLY A 27 -5.76 9.33 -15.82
C GLY A 27 -7.19 8.82 -15.70
N ASN A 28 -7.68 8.09 -16.70
CA ASN A 28 -9.10 7.67 -16.77
C ASN A 28 -9.59 6.82 -15.58
N ASP A 29 -8.69 6.30 -14.75
CA ASP A 29 -9.00 5.49 -13.56
C ASP A 29 -9.04 6.27 -12.22
N SER A 30 -8.88 7.60 -12.24
CA SER A 30 -8.89 8.43 -11.03
C SER A 30 -10.30 8.75 -10.54
N ASP A 31 -11.13 7.73 -10.43
CA ASP A 31 -12.52 7.82 -10.00
C ASP A 31 -12.59 7.54 -8.50
N ASP A 32 -12.05 8.43 -7.67
CA ASP A 32 -12.09 8.28 -6.21
C ASP A 32 -12.33 9.66 -5.57
N GLU A 33 -13.52 9.81 -4.99
CA GLU A 33 -14.12 11.04 -4.45
C GLU A 33 -13.26 11.73 -3.36
N THR A 34 -12.28 11.02 -2.80
CA THR A 34 -11.49 11.49 -1.65
C THR A 34 -10.18 12.20 -2.03
N GLY A 35 -9.80 12.21 -3.31
CA GLY A 35 -8.59 12.87 -3.78
C GLY A 35 -8.83 14.26 -4.37
N SER A 36 -7.77 15.06 -4.42
CA SER A 36 -7.81 16.38 -5.06
C SER A 36 -7.12 16.34 -6.41
N VAL A 37 -7.78 16.92 -7.42
CA VAL A 37 -7.21 17.14 -8.74
C VAL A 37 -6.65 18.56 -8.79
N ILE A 38 -5.35 18.69 -9.07
CA ILE A 38 -4.65 19.98 -9.08
C ILE A 38 -4.01 20.14 -10.46
N PRO A 39 -4.15 21.31 -11.12
CA PRO A 39 -3.41 21.58 -12.34
C PRO A 39 -1.91 21.65 -12.01
N SER A 40 -1.11 20.95 -12.81
CA SER A 40 0.34 21.07 -12.79
C SER A 40 0.77 22.37 -13.47
N ARG A 41 2.04 22.74 -13.27
CA ARG A 41 2.65 23.90 -13.94
C ARG A 41 2.64 23.84 -15.48
N TYR A 42 2.37 22.67 -16.07
CA TYR A 42 2.38 22.44 -17.51
C TYR A 42 0.98 22.19 -18.09
N GLY A 43 -0.08 22.50 -17.33
CA GLY A 43 -1.47 22.33 -17.79
C GLY A 43 -2.03 20.91 -17.60
N GLU A 44 -1.18 19.91 -17.44
CA GLU A 44 -1.60 18.54 -17.09
C GLU A 44 -2.20 18.48 -15.69
N LYS A 45 -3.17 17.59 -15.46
CA LYS A 45 -3.80 17.40 -14.14
C LYS A 45 -3.03 16.37 -13.32
N ALA A 46 -2.89 16.63 -12.02
CA ALA A 46 -2.31 15.71 -11.05
C ALA A 46 -3.36 15.31 -10.01
N TYR A 47 -3.46 14.02 -9.73
CA TYR A 47 -4.34 13.48 -8.69
C TYR A 47 -3.56 13.23 -7.42
N THR A 48 -4.01 13.81 -6.30
CA THR A 48 -3.33 13.72 -5.00
C THR A 48 -4.25 13.17 -3.93
N LYS A 49 -3.78 12.14 -3.19
CA LYS A 49 -4.49 11.61 -2.01
C LYS A 49 -3.55 10.95 -1.00
N ILE A 50 -4.05 10.70 0.21
CA ILE A 50 -3.34 9.86 1.18
C ILE A 50 -3.38 8.40 0.72
N ARG A 51 -2.20 7.79 0.55
CA ARG A 51 -2.05 6.36 0.24
C ARG A 51 -1.29 5.64 1.33
N ARG A 52 -1.55 4.33 1.47
CA ARG A 52 -0.77 3.42 2.32
C ARG A 52 0.20 2.65 1.44
N PHE A 53 1.44 2.49 1.89
CA PHE A 53 2.47 1.71 1.23
C PHE A 53 3.08 0.69 2.18
N VAL A 54 3.51 -0.43 1.62
CA VAL A 54 4.29 -1.46 2.30
C VAL A 54 5.67 -1.54 1.65
N VAL A 55 6.73 -1.43 2.45
CA VAL A 55 8.10 -1.61 1.96
C VAL A 55 8.34 -3.07 1.62
N VAL A 56 8.75 -3.36 0.38
CA VAL A 56 9.16 -4.70 -0.07
C VAL A 56 10.67 -4.81 -0.27
N ARG A 57 11.35 -3.69 -0.47
CA ARG A 57 12.81 -3.61 -0.50
C ARG A 57 13.31 -2.26 0.04
N ALA A 58 14.15 -2.31 1.07
CA ALA A 58 14.76 -1.12 1.64
C ALA A 58 16.05 -0.75 0.90
N GLN A 59 16.26 0.55 0.62
CA GLN A 59 17.51 1.11 0.13
C GLN A 59 18.00 2.24 1.05
N LYS A 60 19.17 2.83 0.77
CA LYS A 60 19.76 3.85 1.65
C LYS A 60 18.94 5.15 1.71
N ARG A 61 18.39 5.59 0.57
CA ARG A 61 17.71 6.89 0.41
C ARG A 61 16.25 6.79 -0.02
N TYR A 62 15.84 5.64 -0.52
CA TYR A 62 14.49 5.34 -0.94
C TYR A 62 14.13 3.90 -0.56
N SER A 63 12.89 3.52 -0.79
CA SER A 63 12.44 2.14 -0.69
C SER A 63 11.59 1.79 -1.89
N LEU A 64 11.63 0.51 -2.29
CA LEU A 64 10.62 -0.03 -3.19
C LEU A 64 9.44 -0.50 -2.35
N CYS A 65 8.26 -0.08 -2.76
CA CYS A 65 7.02 -0.26 -2.04
C CYS A 65 5.94 -0.79 -2.96
N ILE A 66 5.01 -1.53 -2.38
CA ILE A 66 3.72 -1.85 -2.99
C ILE A 66 2.62 -1.07 -2.29
N MET A 67 1.58 -0.75 -3.04
CA MET A 67 0.47 0.02 -2.50
C MET A 67 -0.51 -0.88 -1.75
N LEU A 68 -1.06 -0.35 -0.66
CA LEU A 68 -2.20 -0.93 0.05
C LEU A 68 -3.43 -0.03 -0.21
N ASN A 69 -4.38 -0.53 -0.99
CA ASN A 69 -5.55 0.23 -1.43
C ASN A 69 -6.84 -0.58 -1.25
N THR A 70 -7.99 0.08 -1.26
CA THR A 70 -9.31 -0.57 -1.11
C THR A 70 -10.07 -0.69 -2.44
N TYR A 71 -9.47 -0.25 -3.55
CA TYR A 71 -10.13 -0.14 -4.87
C TYR A 71 -11.55 0.46 -4.77
N ASN A 72 -11.66 1.63 -4.10
CA ASN A 72 -12.94 2.32 -3.86
C ASN A 72 -14.01 1.47 -3.16
N GLY A 73 -13.59 0.52 -2.32
CA GLY A 73 -14.51 -0.39 -1.63
C GLY A 73 -15.08 -1.49 -2.52
N LYS A 74 -14.63 -1.61 -3.78
CA LYS A 74 -15.08 -2.63 -4.74
C LYS A 74 -14.17 -3.86 -4.81
N GLY A 75 -13.09 -3.92 -4.02
CA GLY A 75 -12.16 -5.05 -4.06
C GLY A 75 -11.57 -5.25 -5.46
N THR A 76 -11.60 -6.46 -6.00
CA THR A 76 -11.12 -6.78 -7.37
C THR A 76 -12.22 -6.77 -8.43
N SER A 77 -13.39 -6.22 -8.16
CA SER A 77 -14.57 -6.31 -9.04
C SER A 77 -14.56 -5.34 -10.23
N LYS A 78 -13.39 -4.87 -10.68
CA LYS A 78 -13.23 -4.14 -11.94
C LYS A 78 -12.78 -5.17 -12.98
N ASP A 79 -13.55 -5.36 -14.05
CA ASP A 79 -13.51 -6.49 -15.01
C ASP A 79 -12.21 -6.72 -15.80
N GLN A 80 -11.07 -6.15 -15.39
CA GLN A 80 -9.76 -6.33 -16.05
C GLN A 80 -8.59 -6.40 -15.07
N ILE A 81 -8.86 -6.66 -13.79
CA ILE A 81 -7.80 -6.76 -12.78
C ILE A 81 -7.26 -8.20 -12.74
N ASP A 82 -6.00 -8.37 -13.10
CA ASP A 82 -5.26 -9.62 -12.92
C ASP A 82 -5.14 -9.92 -11.41
N LYS A 83 -6.00 -10.83 -10.94
CA LYS A 83 -6.13 -11.21 -9.53
C LYS A 83 -4.85 -11.81 -8.96
N ASP A 84 -3.95 -12.30 -9.81
CA ASP A 84 -2.68 -12.89 -9.37
C ASP A 84 -1.72 -11.86 -8.78
N ASN A 85 -1.96 -10.58 -9.05
CA ASN A 85 -1.21 -9.46 -8.49
C ASN A 85 -1.65 -9.04 -7.09
N TYR A 86 -2.70 -9.64 -6.52
CA TYR A 86 -3.34 -9.12 -5.32
C TYR A 86 -3.36 -10.11 -4.17
N ALA A 87 -3.06 -9.60 -2.97
CA ALA A 87 -3.29 -10.31 -1.72
C ALA A 87 -4.21 -9.50 -0.80
N ALA A 88 -5.16 -10.15 -0.16
CA ALA A 88 -5.94 -9.56 0.92
C ALA A 88 -5.08 -9.23 2.15
N VAL A 89 -5.58 -8.35 3.02
CA VAL A 89 -4.94 -8.07 4.32
C VAL A 89 -5.96 -8.00 5.44
N TYR A 90 -5.54 -8.40 6.63
CA TYR A 90 -6.36 -8.36 7.85
C TYR A 90 -5.53 -7.82 9.04
N PRO A 91 -6.17 -7.22 10.05
CA PRO A 91 -5.46 -6.86 11.29
C PRO A 91 -5.01 -8.12 12.04
N VAL A 92 -3.81 -8.09 12.65
CA VAL A 92 -3.35 -9.16 13.55
C VAL A 92 -4.38 -9.39 14.67
N GLY A 93 -4.74 -10.64 14.92
CA GLY A 93 -5.79 -11.04 15.86
C GLY A 93 -7.21 -11.02 15.29
N GLY A 94 -7.39 -10.53 14.05
CA GLY A 94 -8.64 -10.66 13.30
C GLY A 94 -8.74 -11.98 12.54
N ASP A 95 -9.94 -12.30 12.06
CA ASP A 95 -10.21 -13.47 11.23
C ASP A 95 -9.76 -13.22 9.77
N PRO A 96 -8.81 -14.02 9.22
CA PRO A 96 -8.44 -13.92 7.81
C PRO A 96 -9.62 -14.10 6.85
N LYS A 97 -10.62 -14.91 7.23
CA LYS A 97 -11.83 -15.18 6.42
C LYS A 97 -12.77 -13.98 6.32
N ALA A 98 -12.59 -12.98 7.18
CA ALA A 98 -13.33 -11.73 7.08
C ALA A 98 -12.90 -10.88 5.87
N CYS A 99 -11.80 -11.23 5.21
CA CYS A 99 -11.37 -10.59 3.98
C CYS A 99 -12.00 -11.27 2.77
N ASP A 100 -12.51 -10.48 1.83
CA ASP A 100 -12.99 -11.01 0.54
C ASP A 100 -11.81 -11.39 -0.38
N ASP A 101 -11.27 -12.59 -0.20
CA ASP A 101 -10.16 -13.13 -1.00
C ASP A 101 -10.62 -13.97 -2.20
N TYR A 102 -11.91 -13.90 -2.57
CA TYR A 102 -12.49 -14.78 -3.57
C TYR A 102 -11.84 -14.60 -4.96
N GLY A 103 -11.13 -15.65 -5.38
CA GLY A 103 -10.41 -15.70 -6.65
C GLY A 103 -9.04 -15.01 -6.65
N LEU A 104 -8.50 -14.64 -5.48
CA LEU A 104 -7.11 -14.22 -5.35
C LEU A 104 -6.21 -15.45 -5.19
N SER A 105 -5.11 -15.52 -5.95
CA SER A 105 -4.13 -16.61 -5.80
C SER A 105 -3.14 -16.39 -4.66
N LYS A 106 -2.90 -15.14 -4.25
CA LYS A 106 -1.99 -14.82 -3.14
C LYS A 106 -2.72 -14.83 -1.80
N ARG A 107 -2.26 -15.70 -0.88
CA ARG A 107 -2.78 -15.80 0.49
C ARG A 107 -2.79 -14.43 1.24
N PRO A 108 -3.80 -14.17 2.09
CA PRO A 108 -3.89 -12.91 2.84
C PRO A 108 -2.67 -12.63 3.75
N PHE A 109 -2.35 -11.35 3.99
CA PHE A 109 -1.30 -10.94 4.94
C PHE A 109 -1.86 -10.29 6.20
N PRO A 110 -1.39 -10.69 7.40
CA PRO A 110 -1.67 -9.96 8.62
C PRO A 110 -0.91 -8.63 8.65
N ILE A 111 -1.51 -7.59 9.22
CA ILE A 111 -0.86 -6.31 9.52
C ILE A 111 -1.09 -6.00 11.00
N HIS A 112 0.01 -5.79 11.73
CA HIS A 112 -0.04 -5.22 13.07
C HIS A 112 -0.22 -3.70 12.95
N VAL A 113 -1.44 -3.23 13.22
CA VAL A 113 -1.77 -1.81 13.25
C VAL A 113 -1.24 -1.21 14.55
N GLU A 114 -0.42 -0.17 14.45
CA GLU A 114 0.30 0.39 15.60
C GLU A 114 -0.48 1.49 16.33
N ASP A 115 -1.48 2.09 15.68
CA ASP A 115 -2.38 3.09 16.28
C ASP A 115 -3.79 2.48 16.44
N PRO A 116 -4.32 2.33 17.67
CA PRO A 116 -5.65 1.77 17.89
C PRO A 116 -6.80 2.54 17.24
N LYS A 117 -6.58 3.81 16.86
CA LYS A 117 -7.58 4.63 16.15
C LYS A 117 -7.62 4.34 14.65
N GLU A 118 -6.62 3.63 14.14
CA GLU A 118 -6.51 3.25 12.74
C GLU A 118 -7.18 1.90 12.49
N GLN A 119 -7.77 1.76 11.32
CA GLN A 119 -8.40 0.51 10.90
C GLN A 119 -7.96 0.12 9.49
N ILE A 120 -8.09 -1.17 9.20
CA ILE A 120 -7.90 -1.77 7.88
C ILE A 120 -9.28 -2.19 7.40
N SER A 121 -9.70 -1.67 6.25
CA SER A 121 -10.92 -2.14 5.61
C SER A 121 -10.75 -3.59 5.14
N PRO A 122 -11.76 -4.47 5.28
CA PRO A 122 -11.75 -5.81 4.70
C PRO A 122 -11.52 -5.86 3.18
N MET A 123 -11.75 -4.74 2.49
CA MET A 123 -11.52 -4.58 1.04
C MET A 123 -10.08 -4.18 0.70
N SER A 124 -9.20 -4.03 1.70
CA SER A 124 -7.82 -3.61 1.47
C SER A 124 -7.01 -4.73 0.81
N ARG A 125 -6.32 -4.42 -0.30
CA ARG A 125 -5.47 -5.34 -1.06
C ARG A 125 -4.06 -4.78 -1.20
N LEU A 126 -3.06 -5.64 -1.07
CA LEU A 126 -1.69 -5.37 -1.52
C LEU A 126 -1.63 -5.57 -3.03
N ASN A 127 -1.11 -4.57 -3.75
CA ASN A 127 -0.93 -4.63 -5.19
C ASN A 127 0.54 -4.94 -5.54
N PHE A 128 0.82 -6.19 -5.87
CA PHE A 128 2.15 -6.64 -6.33
C PHE A 128 2.41 -6.27 -7.79
N GLY A 129 1.37 -6.05 -8.60
CA GLY A 129 1.50 -5.69 -10.02
C GLY A 129 1.98 -4.26 -10.27
N ARG A 130 2.20 -3.45 -9.21
CA ARG A 130 2.74 -2.10 -9.35
C ARG A 130 3.69 -1.72 -8.23
N ILE A 131 4.95 -1.53 -8.60
CA ILE A 131 6.03 -1.13 -7.70
C ILE A 131 6.20 0.39 -7.70
N TYR A 132 6.41 0.94 -6.51
CA TYR A 132 6.61 2.36 -6.27
C TYR A 132 7.95 2.62 -5.61
N THR A 133 8.70 3.59 -6.13
CA THR A 133 9.88 4.13 -5.45
C THR A 133 9.44 5.25 -4.52
N VAL A 134 9.68 5.08 -3.22
CA VAL A 134 9.33 6.09 -2.21
C VAL A 134 10.61 6.64 -1.58
N GLU A 135 10.85 7.93 -1.79
CA GLU A 135 11.99 8.64 -1.20
C GLU A 135 11.83 8.79 0.33
N HIS A 136 12.93 8.69 1.07
CA HIS A 136 12.92 8.75 2.53
C HIS A 136 12.83 10.18 3.10
N ASN A 137 12.99 11.21 2.27
CA ASN A 137 12.96 12.62 2.65
C ASN A 137 11.55 13.24 2.64
N ILE A 138 10.51 12.43 2.44
CA ILE A 138 9.12 12.89 2.43
C ILE A 138 8.45 12.73 3.80
N LYS A 139 7.35 13.47 4.01
CA LYS A 139 6.55 13.35 5.24
C LYS A 139 5.68 12.08 5.17
N VAL A 140 5.86 11.18 6.12
CA VAL A 140 5.05 9.96 6.27
C VAL A 140 4.40 9.89 7.64
N LEU A 141 3.34 9.10 7.75
CA LEU A 141 2.69 8.74 9.00
C LEU A 141 2.83 7.23 9.22
N LYS A 142 3.31 6.86 10.41
CA LYS A 142 3.39 5.48 10.88
C LYS A 142 1.98 4.85 10.87
N PHE A 143 1.85 3.64 10.33
CA PHE A 143 0.58 2.90 10.33
C PHE A 143 0.73 1.53 10.98
N GLY A 144 1.68 0.71 10.54
CA GLY A 144 1.81 -0.65 11.03
C GLY A 144 3.00 -1.40 10.44
N ARG A 145 2.96 -2.72 10.54
CA ARG A 145 3.95 -3.63 9.95
C ARG A 145 3.35 -5.00 9.68
N ILE A 146 3.83 -5.66 8.62
CA ILE A 146 3.63 -7.09 8.42
C ILE A 146 4.51 -7.84 9.45
N PRO A 147 3.99 -8.88 10.14
CA PRO A 147 4.77 -9.71 11.06
C PRO A 147 6.02 -10.31 10.42
N ASP A 148 7.08 -10.45 11.21
CA ASP A 148 8.38 -10.95 10.74
C ASP A 148 8.28 -12.35 10.10
N SER A 149 7.38 -13.19 10.60
CA SER A 149 7.09 -14.54 10.07
C SER A 149 6.56 -14.55 8.64
N GLU A 150 6.06 -13.42 8.14
CA GLU A 150 5.45 -13.29 6.81
C GLU A 150 6.37 -12.56 5.81
N LEU A 151 7.53 -12.05 6.25
CA LEU A 151 8.39 -11.22 5.40
C LEU A 151 9.05 -12.01 4.26
N GLU A 152 9.37 -13.29 4.49
CA GLU A 152 9.91 -14.13 3.42
C GLU A 152 8.86 -14.34 2.32
N ARG A 153 7.62 -14.66 2.69
CA ARG A 153 6.50 -14.78 1.75
C ARG A 153 6.20 -13.48 1.02
N LEU A 154 6.26 -12.34 1.72
CA LEU A 154 6.11 -11.02 1.11
C LEU A 154 7.17 -10.80 0.02
N ARG A 155 8.41 -11.21 0.30
CA ARG A 155 9.54 -11.11 -0.63
C ARG A 155 9.39 -12.05 -1.82
N GLU A 156 8.98 -13.30 -1.59
CA GLU A 156 8.71 -14.28 -2.66
C GLU A 156 7.67 -13.75 -3.65
N TYR A 157 6.52 -13.27 -3.14
CA TYR A 157 5.47 -12.71 -4.00
C TYR A 157 5.94 -11.46 -4.75
N TYR A 158 6.80 -10.63 -4.14
CA TYR A 158 7.41 -9.50 -4.83
C TYR A 158 8.37 -9.94 -5.94
N ILE A 159 9.19 -10.97 -5.73
CA ILE A 159 10.12 -11.49 -6.74
C ILE A 159 9.36 -12.13 -7.90
N GLN A 160 8.22 -12.79 -7.65
CA GLN A 160 7.40 -13.40 -8.69
C GLN A 160 6.65 -12.37 -9.56
N SER A 161 6.48 -11.13 -9.07
CA SER A 161 5.75 -10.06 -9.77
C SER A 161 6.64 -9.12 -10.59
N ILE A 162 7.95 -9.37 -10.65
CA ILE A 162 8.93 -8.56 -11.38
C ILE A 162 9.57 -9.31 -12.54
#